data_AF-A0AAE1YN03-F1
#
_entry.id   AF-A0AAE1YN03-F1
#
_cell.length_a   1.000
_cell.length_b   1.000
_cell.length_c   1.000
_cell.angle_alpha   90.00
_cell.angle_beta   90.00
_cell.angle_gamma   90.00
#
_symmetry.space_group_name_H-M   'P 1'
#
loop_
_entity.id
_entity.type
_entity.pdbx_description
1 polymer ?
#
loop_
_entity_poly.entity_id
_entity_poly.type
_entity_poly.pdbx_seq_one_letter_code
_entity_poly.pdbx_strand_id
1 'polypeptide(L)'
;MIASSSFWARTVVRDMRSKVETFDGTGHFGMWQSEVLNVLFRQGLDMAIEEIKPRHMEETYWKSINRSACFTIRTFLSKEQRFAFSKETSAHKLWTALEETYLKKMRQNKFHMKRRLFRFTYVSGTTINEHVTSFNKLVTDLMSIDETFKDEDLAVMLLGSLPEEFEFLETILLHGKEVISLSEVCDALYDYELRKKDKQENSNGAVRGLSQSLSKGEEGRSESKYLLNKDECAFCHEMGHWKKDCSKFKK
;
A
#
# COMPACT_ATOMS: atom_id res chain seq x y z
N MET A 1 -46.09 19.76 32.12
CA MET A 1 -45.73 18.64 31.23
C MET A 1 -44.64 19.06 30.23
N ILE A 2 -43.41 19.38 30.68
CA ILE A 2 -42.31 19.84 29.80
C ILE A 2 -41.12 18.85 29.80
N ALA A 3 -41.18 17.78 30.61
CA ALA A 3 -40.09 16.82 30.76
C ALA A 3 -39.97 15.79 29.62
N SER A 4 -41.02 15.59 28.81
CA SER A 4 -41.04 14.51 27.81
C SER A 4 -40.22 14.85 26.56
N SER A 5 -40.26 16.08 26.07
CA SER A 5 -39.56 16.48 24.83
C SER A 5 -38.04 16.27 24.91
N SER A 6 -37.42 16.60 26.05
CA SER A 6 -35.98 16.43 26.26
C SER A 6 -35.56 14.97 26.45
N PHE A 7 -36.45 14.12 26.99
CA PHE A 7 -36.22 12.69 27.17
C PHE A 7 -36.30 11.93 25.84
N TRP A 8 -37.29 12.24 24.99
CA TRP A 8 -37.40 11.66 23.65
C TRP A 8 -36.23 12.10 22.75
N ALA A 9 -35.86 13.38 22.75
CA ALA A 9 -34.70 13.86 22.01
C ALA A 9 -33.39 13.20 22.48
N ARG A 10 -33.18 13.05 23.80
CA ARG A 10 -32.02 12.34 24.35
C ARG A 10 -32.02 10.85 24.02
N THR A 11 -33.18 10.20 23.99
CA THR A 11 -33.31 8.76 23.72
C THR A 11 -33.10 8.45 22.24
N VAL A 12 -33.65 9.27 21.34
CA VAL A 12 -33.44 9.16 19.87
C VAL A 12 -31.98 9.44 19.51
N VAL A 13 -31.36 10.48 20.11
CA VAL A 13 -29.93 10.77 19.90
C VAL A 13 -29.04 9.64 20.45
N ARG A 14 -29.43 9.01 21.58
CA ARG A 14 -28.69 7.87 22.15
C ARG A 14 -28.76 6.62 21.27
N ASP A 15 -29.90 6.37 20.64
CA ASP A 15 -30.11 5.23 19.72
C ASP A 15 -29.36 5.42 18.38
N MET A 16 -29.29 6.66 17.88
CA MET A 16 -28.57 7.00 16.64
C MET A 16 -27.05 7.00 16.79
N ARG A 17 -26.54 7.23 18.01
CA ARG A 17 -25.11 7.09 18.34
C ARG A 17 -24.59 5.66 18.12
N SER A 18 -25.48 4.66 18.01
CA SER A 18 -25.08 3.28 17.73
C SER A 18 -24.72 3.03 16.26
N LYS A 19 -24.95 3.99 15.34
CA LYS A 19 -24.76 3.78 13.89
C LYS A 19 -23.80 4.75 13.22
N VAL A 20 -23.67 5.98 13.71
CA VAL A 20 -22.78 6.99 13.10
C VAL A 20 -21.56 7.19 13.97
N GLU A 21 -20.38 7.04 13.38
CA GLU A 21 -19.11 7.21 14.08
C GLU A 21 -18.85 8.68 14.46
N THR A 22 -18.07 8.87 15.52
CA THR A 22 -17.65 10.21 15.93
C THR A 22 -16.52 10.69 15.04
N PHE A 23 -16.68 11.84 14.38
CA PHE A 23 -15.65 12.43 13.54
C PHE A 23 -14.66 13.24 14.36
N ASP A 24 -13.41 12.82 14.31
CA ASP A 24 -12.29 13.43 15.02
C ASP A 24 -11.45 14.41 14.16
N GLY A 25 -11.85 14.60 12.90
CA GLY A 25 -11.10 15.40 11.93
C GLY A 25 -10.19 14.58 11.02
N THR A 26 -10.12 13.27 11.23
CA THR A 26 -9.42 12.30 10.40
C THR A 26 -10.42 11.33 9.74
N GLY A 27 -10.02 10.66 8.66
CA GLY A 27 -10.89 9.74 7.92
C GLY A 27 -11.79 10.40 6.86
N HIS A 28 -12.74 9.63 6.33
CA HIS A 28 -13.58 10.01 5.18
C HIS A 28 -14.72 10.97 5.57
N PHE A 29 -14.41 12.26 5.64
CA PHE A 29 -15.39 13.32 5.93
C PHE A 29 -16.68 13.21 5.07
N GLY A 30 -16.58 12.89 3.77
CA GLY A 30 -17.75 12.74 2.91
C GLY A 30 -18.69 11.59 3.32
N MET A 31 -18.14 10.47 3.79
CA MET A 31 -18.93 9.34 4.29
C MET A 31 -19.63 9.73 5.59
N TRP A 32 -18.88 10.27 6.55
CA TRP A 32 -19.43 10.79 7.80
C TRP A 32 -20.52 11.84 7.55
N GLN A 33 -20.28 12.76 6.61
CA GLN A 33 -21.21 13.81 6.25
C GLN A 33 -22.54 13.23 5.74
N SER A 34 -22.48 12.22 4.87
CA SER A 34 -23.68 11.51 4.37
C SER A 34 -24.45 10.83 5.51
N GLU A 35 -23.77 10.20 6.45
CA GLU A 35 -24.42 9.58 7.61
C GLU A 35 -25.10 10.60 8.52
N VAL A 36 -24.44 11.72 8.81
CA VAL A 36 -25.04 12.80 9.62
C VAL A 36 -26.20 13.46 8.89
N LEU A 37 -26.11 13.66 7.57
CA LEU A 37 -27.22 14.17 6.76
C LEU A 37 -28.44 13.27 6.85
N ASN A 38 -28.25 11.94 6.75
CA ASN A 38 -29.32 10.96 6.93
C ASN A 38 -29.98 11.05 8.32
N VAL A 39 -29.19 11.33 9.37
CA VAL A 39 -29.72 11.55 10.71
C VAL A 39 -30.55 12.82 10.79
N LEU A 40 -30.07 13.94 10.22
CA LEU A 40 -30.81 15.19 10.18
C LEU A 40 -32.14 15.03 9.44
N PHE A 41 -32.13 14.35 8.29
CA PHE A 41 -33.33 14.06 7.50
C PHE A 41 -34.36 13.26 8.31
N ARG A 42 -33.94 12.18 8.98
CA ARG A 42 -34.83 11.37 9.83
C ARG A 42 -35.42 12.14 11.01
N GLN A 43 -34.71 13.16 11.50
CA GLN A 43 -35.18 14.03 12.58
C GLN A 43 -36.01 15.22 12.08
N GLY A 44 -36.14 15.41 10.76
CA GLY A 44 -36.79 16.59 10.15
C GLY A 44 -36.02 17.89 10.43
N LEU A 45 -34.69 17.82 10.51
CA LEU A 45 -33.80 18.94 10.82
C LEU A 45 -32.93 19.37 9.63
N ASP A 46 -33.00 18.65 8.52
CA ASP A 46 -32.25 18.89 7.28
C ASP A 46 -32.48 20.29 6.71
N MET A 47 -33.69 20.83 6.83
CA MET A 47 -33.95 22.21 6.40
C MET A 47 -33.09 23.27 7.10
N ALA A 48 -32.56 23.00 8.30
CA ALA A 48 -31.75 23.98 9.04
C ALA A 48 -30.30 24.10 8.54
N ILE A 49 -29.83 23.16 7.72
CA ILE A 49 -28.53 23.27 7.05
C ILE A 49 -28.64 23.99 5.69
N GLU A 50 -29.86 24.27 5.21
CA GLU A 50 -30.07 25.13 4.05
C GLU A 50 -29.82 26.60 4.41
N GLU A 51 -29.34 27.39 3.44
CA GLU A 51 -28.99 28.80 3.63
C GLU A 51 -30.22 29.67 3.94
N ILE A 52 -31.38 29.29 3.38
CA ILE A 52 -32.59 30.12 3.38
C ILE A 52 -33.64 29.50 4.30
N LYS A 53 -34.00 30.25 5.35
CA LYS A 53 -35.19 29.96 6.16
C LYS A 53 -36.46 29.99 5.28
N PRO A 54 -37.35 28.99 5.37
CA PRO A 54 -38.64 29.04 4.66
C PRO A 54 -39.51 30.22 5.11
N ARG A 55 -40.10 30.95 4.13
CA ARG A 55 -40.86 32.19 4.36
C ARG A 55 -42.06 32.03 5.28
N HIS A 56 -42.68 30.86 5.27
CA HIS A 56 -43.89 30.55 6.06
C HIS A 56 -43.59 30.07 7.49
N MET A 57 -42.31 30.00 7.87
CA MET A 57 -41.91 29.43 9.16
C MET A 57 -41.80 30.47 10.26
N GLU A 58 -42.39 30.17 11.42
CA GLU A 58 -42.25 30.99 12.62
C GLU A 58 -40.78 31.08 13.08
N GLU A 59 -40.37 32.28 13.51
CA GLU A 59 -38.99 32.55 13.95
C GLU A 59 -38.56 31.73 15.16
N THR A 60 -39.44 31.53 16.14
CA THR A 60 -39.13 30.78 17.36
C THR A 60 -38.96 29.28 17.06
N TYR A 61 -39.83 28.73 16.22
CA TYR A 61 -39.79 27.35 15.75
C TYR A 61 -38.52 27.10 14.91
N TRP A 62 -38.20 27.99 13.97
CA TRP A 62 -36.97 27.92 13.20
C TRP A 62 -35.72 27.91 14.08
N LYS A 63 -35.65 28.79 15.09
CA LYS A 63 -34.54 28.81 16.06
C LYS A 63 -34.42 27.50 16.82
N SER A 64 -35.54 26.84 17.11
CA SER A 64 -35.56 25.52 17.76
C SER A 64 -35.00 24.42 16.85
N ILE A 65 -35.40 24.39 15.57
CA ILE A 65 -34.87 23.45 14.57
C ILE A 65 -33.37 23.70 14.37
N ASN A 66 -32.95 24.95 14.17
CA ASN A 66 -31.54 25.30 14.01
C ASN A 66 -30.70 24.88 15.23
N ARG A 67 -31.17 25.13 16.46
CA ARG A 67 -30.46 24.69 17.68
C ARG A 67 -30.37 23.17 17.77
N SER A 68 -31.44 22.47 17.42
CA SER A 68 -31.47 21.00 17.40
C SER A 68 -30.49 20.44 16.36
N ALA A 69 -30.46 21.00 15.16
CA ALA A 69 -29.52 20.61 14.11
C ALA A 69 -28.06 20.86 14.53
N CYS A 70 -27.74 22.04 15.08
CA CYS A 70 -26.41 22.32 15.64
C CYS A 70 -26.02 21.30 16.71
N PHE A 71 -26.94 20.96 17.61
CA PHE A 71 -26.70 19.98 18.65
C PHE A 71 -26.42 18.60 18.05
N THR A 72 -27.27 18.12 17.14
CA THR A 72 -27.12 16.85 16.45
C THR A 72 -25.77 16.76 15.73
N ILE A 73 -25.41 17.74 14.90
CA ILE A 73 -24.11 17.77 14.21
C ILE A 73 -22.96 17.68 15.23
N ARG A 74 -23.00 18.49 16.30
CA ARG A 74 -21.96 18.48 17.34
C ARG A 74 -21.86 17.14 18.05
N THR A 75 -22.97 16.43 18.27
CA THR A 75 -22.94 15.13 18.97
C THR A 75 -22.09 14.09 18.25
N PHE A 76 -21.95 14.20 16.92
CA PHE A 76 -21.12 13.33 16.08
C PHE A 76 -19.70 13.87 15.84
N LEU A 77 -19.32 14.97 16.47
CA LEU A 77 -17.95 15.49 16.45
C LEU A 77 -17.19 15.08 17.73
N SER A 78 -15.88 14.89 17.63
CA SER A 78 -15.01 14.71 18.80
C SER A 78 -14.95 15.98 19.65
N LYS A 79 -14.36 15.90 20.85
CA LYS A 79 -14.26 17.05 21.76
C LYS A 79 -13.45 18.20 21.13
N GLU A 80 -12.36 17.85 20.47
CA GLU A 80 -11.44 18.76 19.79
C GLU A 80 -12.16 19.49 18.65
N GLN A 81 -12.92 18.74 17.85
CA GLN A 81 -13.70 19.30 16.75
C GLN A 81 -14.85 20.19 17.22
N ARG A 82 -15.57 19.79 18.28
CA ARG A 82 -16.60 20.65 18.89
C ARG A 82 -16.03 21.98 19.36
N PHE A 83 -14.81 21.97 19.91
CA PHE A 83 -14.14 23.19 20.36
C PHE A 83 -13.79 24.10 19.16
N ALA A 84 -13.26 23.52 18.08
CA ALA A 84 -12.90 24.25 16.86
C ALA A 84 -14.08 25.00 16.25
N PHE A 85 -15.28 24.41 16.24
CA PHE A 85 -16.51 25.01 15.68
C PHE A 85 -17.49 25.52 16.76
N SER A 86 -16.98 25.85 17.96
CA SER A 86 -17.81 26.29 19.10
C SER A 86 -18.49 27.64 18.86
N LYS A 87 -17.88 28.51 18.04
CA LYS A 87 -18.40 29.86 17.74
C LYS A 87 -19.59 29.85 16.78
N GLU A 88 -19.78 28.78 16.02
CA GLU A 88 -20.88 28.68 15.06
C GLU A 88 -22.20 28.40 15.76
N THR A 89 -23.17 29.30 15.60
CA THR A 89 -24.50 29.21 16.25
C THR A 89 -25.63 28.87 15.29
N SER A 90 -25.32 28.84 13.99
CA SER A 90 -26.23 28.44 12.92
C SER A 90 -25.82 27.05 12.41
N ALA A 91 -26.81 26.20 12.15
CA ALA A 91 -26.57 24.85 11.63
C ALA A 91 -26.01 24.92 10.21
N HIS A 92 -26.56 25.79 9.36
CA HIS A 92 -25.98 26.14 8.06
C HIS A 92 -24.51 26.59 8.17
N LYS A 93 -24.20 27.59 9.00
CA LYS A 93 -22.81 28.07 9.14
C LYS A 93 -21.86 26.98 9.66
N LEU A 94 -22.30 26.18 10.63
CA LEU A 94 -21.52 25.05 11.15
C LEU A 94 -21.26 24.02 10.05
N TRP A 95 -22.29 23.69 9.26
CA TRP A 95 -22.20 22.74 8.16
C TRP A 95 -21.23 23.21 7.07
N THR A 96 -21.40 24.45 6.60
CA THR A 96 -20.53 25.07 5.59
C THR A 96 -19.09 25.18 6.09
N ALA A 97 -18.86 25.57 7.35
CA ALA A 97 -17.51 25.67 7.92
C ALA A 97 -16.80 24.29 7.99
N LEU A 98 -17.55 23.23 8.31
CA LEU A 98 -17.04 21.86 8.28
C LEU A 98 -16.69 21.44 6.85
N GLU A 99 -17.56 21.69 5.88
CA GLU A 99 -17.32 21.44 4.46
C GLU A 99 -16.07 22.18 3.96
N GLU A 100 -15.99 23.48 4.19
CA GLU A 100 -14.85 24.29 3.76
C GLU A 100 -13.54 23.81 4.39
N THR A 101 -13.56 23.41 5.66
CA THR A 101 -12.36 22.94 6.35
C THR A 101 -11.94 21.57 5.83
N TYR A 102 -12.87 20.62 5.78
CA TYR A 102 -12.56 19.22 5.56
C TYR A 102 -12.61 18.80 4.10
N LEU A 103 -13.52 19.32 3.27
CA LEU A 103 -13.49 19.09 1.83
C LEU A 103 -12.31 19.80 1.17
N LYS A 104 -11.88 20.97 1.66
CA LYS A 104 -10.65 21.61 1.16
C LYS A 104 -9.41 20.79 1.53
N LYS A 105 -9.30 20.35 2.79
CA LYS A 105 -8.20 19.47 3.23
C LYS A 105 -8.20 18.15 2.45
N MET A 106 -9.36 17.55 2.22
CA MET A 106 -9.52 16.35 1.37
C MET A 106 -9.01 16.59 -0.05
N ARG A 107 -9.45 17.67 -0.70
CA ARG A 107 -9.00 18.02 -2.06
C ARG A 107 -7.49 18.24 -2.12
N GLN A 108 -6.93 18.97 -1.16
CA GLN A 108 -5.49 19.20 -1.07
C GLN A 108 -4.74 17.90 -0.84
N ASN A 109 -5.19 17.06 0.11
CA ASN A 109 -4.58 15.77 0.40
C ASN A 109 -4.61 14.86 -0.84
N LYS A 110 -5.78 14.71 -1.49
CA LYS A 110 -5.96 13.97 -2.73
C LYS A 110 -5.01 14.46 -3.83
N PHE A 111 -4.91 15.77 -4.03
CA PHE A 111 -3.95 16.35 -4.98
C PHE A 111 -2.50 16.00 -4.63
N HIS A 112 -2.11 16.13 -3.36
CA HIS A 112 -0.76 15.80 -2.91
C HIS A 112 -0.43 14.31 -3.11
N MET A 113 -1.38 13.41 -2.85
CA MET A 113 -1.19 11.98 -3.04
C MET A 113 -1.08 11.61 -4.52
N LYS A 114 -1.95 12.16 -5.39
CA LYS A 114 -1.81 12.02 -6.85
C LYS A 114 -0.47 12.53 -7.34
N ARG A 115 -0.06 13.72 -6.90
CA ARG A 115 1.24 14.29 -7.26
C ARG A 115 2.41 13.40 -6.81
N ARG A 116 2.30 12.76 -5.65
CA ARG A 116 3.28 11.77 -5.17
C ARG A 116 3.29 10.52 -6.04
N LEU A 117 2.13 10.03 -6.48
CA LEU A 117 2.03 8.87 -7.36
C LEU A 117 2.65 9.14 -8.73
N PHE A 118 2.28 10.25 -9.38
CA PHE A 118 2.82 10.63 -10.70
C PHE A 118 4.32 10.98 -10.69
N ARG A 119 4.88 11.24 -9.52
CA ARG A 119 6.31 11.53 -9.34
C ARG A 119 7.00 10.43 -8.53
N PHE A 120 6.38 9.26 -8.45
CA PHE A 120 6.95 8.16 -7.71
C PHE A 120 8.15 7.64 -8.48
N THR A 121 9.31 7.64 -7.83
CA THR A 121 10.58 7.22 -8.43
C THR A 121 11.35 6.40 -7.41
N TYR A 122 12.14 5.45 -7.90
CA TYR A 122 13.01 4.64 -7.08
C TYR A 122 13.99 5.49 -6.28
N VAL A 123 14.20 5.10 -5.02
CA VAL A 123 15.12 5.79 -4.11
C VAL A 123 16.39 4.94 -3.97
N SER A 124 17.53 5.48 -4.38
CA SER A 124 18.81 4.78 -4.25
C SER A 124 19.07 4.36 -2.80
N GLY A 125 19.38 3.08 -2.61
CA GLY A 125 19.64 2.50 -1.28
C GLY A 125 18.47 1.76 -0.65
N THR A 126 17.25 1.84 -1.20
CA THR A 126 16.15 0.93 -0.84
C THR A 126 16.23 -0.38 -1.63
N THR A 127 15.50 -1.40 -1.20
CA THR A 127 15.27 -2.63 -1.99
C THR A 127 14.12 -2.45 -2.98
N ILE A 128 14.04 -3.33 -3.97
CA ILE A 128 12.92 -3.34 -4.94
C ILE A 128 11.61 -3.68 -4.23
N ASN A 129 11.63 -4.62 -3.30
CA ASN A 129 10.48 -4.97 -2.47
C ASN A 129 9.96 -3.76 -1.66
N GLU A 130 10.84 -3.00 -1.02
CA GLU A 130 10.46 -1.78 -0.29
C GLU A 130 9.83 -0.72 -1.21
N HIS A 131 10.36 -0.58 -2.43
CA HIS A 131 9.81 0.33 -3.45
C HIS A 131 8.40 -0.09 -3.88
N VAL A 132 8.21 -1.37 -4.24
CA VAL A 132 6.91 -1.95 -4.61
C VAL A 132 5.91 -1.83 -3.46
N THR A 133 6.33 -2.15 -2.24
CA THR A 133 5.49 -2.04 -1.04
C THR A 133 5.04 -0.59 -0.81
N SER A 134 5.96 0.36 -0.98
CA SER A 134 5.66 1.79 -0.83
C SER A 134 4.70 2.30 -1.92
N PHE A 135 4.85 1.82 -3.15
CA PHE A 135 3.93 2.10 -4.25
C PHE A 135 2.53 1.55 -3.96
N ASN A 136 2.42 0.27 -3.63
CA ASN A 136 1.14 -0.40 -3.34
C ASN A 136 0.41 0.25 -2.15
N LYS A 137 1.14 0.69 -1.14
CA LYS A 137 0.58 1.47 -0.04
C LYS A 137 -0.01 2.80 -0.52
N LEU A 138 0.72 3.54 -1.35
CA LEU A 138 0.24 4.82 -1.91
C LEU A 138 -1.02 4.63 -2.78
N VAL A 139 -1.05 3.58 -3.58
CA VAL A 139 -2.22 3.20 -4.40
C VAL A 139 -3.41 2.84 -3.50
N THR A 140 -3.21 2.01 -2.48
CA THR A 140 -4.25 1.63 -1.52
C THR A 140 -4.82 2.84 -0.81
N ASP A 141 -3.96 3.76 -0.34
CA ASP A 141 -4.38 4.98 0.31
C ASP A 141 -5.19 5.88 -0.65
N LEU A 142 -4.82 5.96 -1.94
CA LEU A 142 -5.58 6.70 -2.95
C LEU A 142 -6.94 6.07 -3.24
N MET A 143 -7.00 4.74 -3.36
CA MET A 143 -8.24 4.00 -3.55
C MET A 143 -9.20 4.18 -2.38
N SER A 144 -8.68 4.32 -1.14
CA SER A 144 -9.52 4.61 0.02
C SER A 144 -10.26 5.96 -0.11
N ILE A 145 -9.66 6.96 -0.77
CA ILE A 145 -10.23 8.32 -0.96
C ILE A 145 -11.06 8.40 -2.25
N ASP A 146 -11.67 7.27 -2.65
CA ASP A 146 -12.54 7.15 -3.82
C ASP A 146 -11.85 7.66 -5.11
N GLU A 147 -10.60 7.25 -5.32
CA GLU A 147 -9.88 7.45 -6.57
C GLU A 147 -9.63 6.10 -7.23
N THR A 148 -10.10 5.97 -8.46
CA THR A 148 -9.93 4.77 -9.27
C THR A 148 -8.84 4.99 -10.31
N PHE A 149 -7.88 4.08 -10.38
CA PHE A 149 -6.90 4.00 -11.47
C PHE A 149 -7.14 2.71 -12.23
N LYS A 150 -6.89 2.72 -13.55
CA LYS A 150 -6.87 1.46 -14.30
C LYS A 150 -5.64 0.67 -13.85
N ASP A 151 -5.79 -0.64 -13.78
CA ASP A 151 -4.71 -1.53 -13.36
C ASP A 151 -3.48 -1.39 -14.28
N GLU A 152 -3.72 -1.25 -15.59
CA GLU A 152 -2.70 -0.98 -16.61
C GLU A 152 -1.93 0.32 -16.36
N ASP A 153 -2.64 1.41 -16.00
CA ASP A 153 -1.99 2.70 -15.70
C ASP A 153 -1.08 2.58 -14.47
N LEU A 154 -1.50 1.81 -13.46
CA LEU A 154 -0.70 1.54 -12.27
C LEU A 154 0.54 0.70 -12.60
N ALA A 155 0.40 -0.31 -13.45
CA ALA A 155 1.50 -1.14 -13.92
C ALA A 155 2.56 -0.31 -14.66
N VAL A 156 2.14 0.54 -15.59
CA VAL A 156 3.02 1.46 -16.34
C VAL A 156 3.69 2.46 -15.40
N MET A 157 2.95 3.04 -14.44
CA MET A 157 3.54 3.96 -13.44
C MET A 157 4.58 3.27 -12.56
N LEU A 158 4.36 2.01 -12.17
CA LEU A 158 5.34 1.26 -11.38
C LEU A 158 6.59 0.95 -12.20
N LEU A 159 6.46 0.49 -13.45
CA LEU A 159 7.60 0.24 -14.33
C LEU A 159 8.40 1.52 -14.59
N GLY A 160 7.74 2.62 -14.96
CA GLY A 160 8.38 3.91 -15.22
C GLY A 160 8.97 4.61 -13.99
N SER A 161 8.69 4.09 -12.78
CA SER A 161 9.31 4.59 -11.55
C SER A 161 10.71 4.02 -11.29
N LEU A 162 11.11 2.97 -12.01
CA LEU A 162 12.38 2.27 -11.80
C LEU A 162 13.54 2.98 -12.51
N PRO A 163 14.79 2.79 -12.06
CA PRO A 163 15.98 3.29 -12.76
C PRO A 163 16.17 2.63 -14.13
N GLU A 164 16.96 3.26 -15.01
CA GLU A 164 17.31 2.74 -16.35
C GLU A 164 17.92 1.32 -16.32
N GLU A 165 18.54 0.93 -15.21
CA GLU A 165 19.08 -0.42 -14.96
C GLU A 165 18.02 -1.54 -15.11
N PHE A 166 16.73 -1.18 -15.05
CA PHE A 166 15.60 -2.09 -15.12
C PHE A 166 14.84 -2.03 -16.46
N GLU A 167 15.32 -1.26 -17.45
CA GLU A 167 14.69 -1.17 -18.80
C GLU A 167 14.53 -2.55 -19.48
N PHE A 168 15.44 -3.49 -19.18
CA PHE A 168 15.33 -4.84 -19.72
C PHE A 168 14.09 -5.58 -19.20
N LEU A 169 13.63 -5.30 -17.96
CA LEU A 169 12.41 -5.89 -17.42
C LEU A 169 11.18 -5.34 -18.13
N GLU A 170 11.17 -4.04 -18.41
CA GLU A 170 10.11 -3.41 -19.20
C GLU A 170 9.99 -4.09 -20.58
N THR A 171 11.13 -4.29 -21.26
CA THR A 171 11.16 -4.98 -22.56
C THR A 171 10.61 -6.40 -22.48
N ILE A 172 11.02 -7.19 -21.48
CA ILE A 172 10.57 -8.58 -21.31
C ILE A 172 9.08 -8.65 -20.99
N LEU A 173 8.60 -7.77 -20.12
CA LEU A 173 7.22 -7.78 -19.65
C LEU A 173 6.23 -7.30 -20.71
N LEU A 174 6.65 -6.34 -21.55
CA LEU A 174 5.83 -5.82 -22.65
C LEU A 174 5.92 -6.68 -23.93
N HIS A 175 6.90 -7.58 -24.03
CA HIS A 175 7.08 -8.38 -25.24
C HIS A 175 5.89 -9.30 -25.51
N GLY A 176 5.13 -8.99 -26.57
CA GLY A 176 4.00 -9.79 -27.04
C GLY A 176 2.73 -9.68 -26.19
N LYS A 177 2.68 -8.72 -25.25
CA LYS A 177 1.49 -8.42 -24.43
C LYS A 177 0.90 -7.06 -24.81
N GLU A 178 -0.42 -7.03 -25.00
CA GLU A 178 -1.16 -5.79 -25.26
C GLU A 178 -1.62 -5.11 -23.96
N VAL A 179 -1.82 -5.88 -22.88
CA VAL A 179 -2.21 -5.39 -21.55
C VAL A 179 -1.32 -6.03 -20.51
N ILE A 180 -0.82 -5.23 -19.57
CA ILE A 180 -0.05 -5.66 -18.42
C ILE A 180 -0.76 -5.29 -17.13
N SER A 181 -0.81 -6.23 -16.19
CA SER A 181 -1.41 -6.00 -14.88
C SER A 181 -0.39 -5.56 -13.82
N LEU A 182 -0.85 -4.84 -12.80
CA LEU A 182 0.02 -4.42 -11.70
C LEU A 182 0.60 -5.63 -10.95
N SER A 183 -0.18 -6.71 -10.83
CA SER A 183 0.27 -7.95 -10.18
C SER A 183 1.45 -8.58 -10.92
N GLU A 184 1.37 -8.70 -12.25
CA GLU A 184 2.45 -9.28 -13.05
C GLU A 184 3.75 -8.48 -12.94
N VAL A 185 3.66 -7.14 -12.88
CA VAL A 185 4.83 -6.28 -12.66
C VAL A 185 5.42 -6.52 -11.27
N CYS A 186 4.57 -6.60 -10.23
CA CYS A 186 5.04 -6.89 -8.87
C CYS A 186 5.77 -8.24 -8.81
N ASP A 187 5.17 -9.29 -9.36
CA ASP A 187 5.74 -10.65 -9.35
C ASP A 187 7.09 -10.70 -10.08
N ALA A 188 7.20 -10.06 -11.24
CA ALA A 188 8.45 -9.99 -11.99
C ALA A 188 9.57 -9.25 -11.23
N LEU A 189 9.21 -8.18 -10.51
CA LEU A 189 10.14 -7.43 -9.67
C LEU A 189 10.60 -8.24 -8.45
N TYR A 190 9.70 -9.01 -7.83
CA TYR A 190 10.05 -9.94 -6.75
C TYR A 190 11.00 -11.04 -7.23
N ASP A 191 10.70 -11.67 -8.36
CA ASP A 191 11.53 -12.71 -8.96
C ASP A 191 12.91 -12.19 -9.37
N TYR A 192 13.01 -10.93 -9.80
CA TYR A 192 14.29 -10.29 -10.08
C TYR A 192 15.13 -10.13 -8.82
N GLU A 193 14.53 -9.64 -7.72
CA GLU A 193 15.24 -9.42 -6.47
C GLU A 193 15.73 -10.75 -5.85
N LEU A 194 14.90 -11.80 -5.90
CA LEU A 194 15.26 -13.16 -5.49
C LEU A 194 16.50 -13.65 -6.25
N ARG A 195 16.48 -13.57 -7.59
CA ARG A 195 17.62 -13.99 -8.44
C ARG A 195 18.89 -13.18 -8.21
N LYS A 196 18.77 -11.92 -7.79
CA LYS A 196 19.93 -11.07 -7.45
C LYS A 196 20.56 -11.49 -6.12
N LYS A 197 19.75 -11.83 -5.11
CA LYS A 197 20.22 -12.31 -3.81
C LYS A 197 20.97 -13.64 -3.93
N ASP A 198 20.41 -14.61 -4.67
CA ASP A 198 21.05 -15.93 -4.87
C ASP A 198 22.44 -15.83 -5.52
N LYS A 199 22.60 -14.93 -6.51
CA LYS A 199 23.90 -14.69 -7.16
C LYS A 199 24.92 -14.08 -6.18
N GLN A 200 24.47 -13.20 -5.30
CA GLN A 200 25.34 -12.53 -4.33
C GLN A 200 25.79 -13.50 -3.22
N GLU A 201 24.90 -14.38 -2.75
CA GLU A 201 25.24 -15.42 -1.77
C GLU A 201 26.19 -16.48 -2.35
N ASN A 202 25.95 -16.93 -3.59
CA ASN A 202 26.84 -17.88 -4.26
C ASN A 202 28.23 -17.30 -4.56
N SER A 203 28.34 -15.98 -4.79
CA SER A 203 29.64 -15.32 -4.97
C SER A 203 30.44 -15.18 -3.67
N ASN A 204 29.75 -15.02 -2.52
CA ASN A 204 30.39 -14.95 -1.20
C ASN A 204 30.73 -16.33 -0.61
N GLY A 205 30.09 -17.40 -1.09
CA GLY A 205 30.42 -18.79 -0.74
C GLY A 205 31.69 -19.34 -1.42
N ALA A 206 32.20 -18.67 -2.47
CA ALA A 206 33.29 -19.19 -3.28
C ALA A 206 34.72 -18.82 -2.81
N VAL A 207 34.89 -18.06 -1.71
CA VAL A 207 36.22 -17.56 -1.27
C VAL A 207 36.75 -18.23 0.02
N ARG A 208 36.04 -19.21 0.60
CA ARG A 208 36.43 -19.85 1.88
C ARG A 208 37.11 -21.22 1.76
N GLY A 209 37.90 -21.43 0.70
CA GLY A 209 38.50 -22.75 0.51
C GLY A 209 39.81 -22.77 -0.26
N LEU A 210 40.68 -21.77 -0.16
CA LEU A 210 42.11 -21.93 -0.50
C LEU A 210 42.89 -20.69 -0.03
N SER A 211 43.55 -20.79 1.14
CA SER A 211 44.91 -20.30 1.42
C SER A 211 45.13 -19.99 2.90
N GLN A 212 45.90 -20.87 3.55
CA GLN A 212 46.96 -20.63 4.55
C GLN A 212 47.07 -21.89 5.41
N SER A 213 48.21 -22.48 5.71
CA SER A 213 49.63 -22.18 5.51
C SER A 213 50.42 -23.42 5.98
N LEU A 214 51.68 -23.60 5.57
CA LEU A 214 52.83 -23.98 6.43
C LEU A 214 54.08 -24.37 5.60
N SER A 215 55.07 -23.48 5.69
CA SER A 215 56.54 -23.68 5.81
C SER A 215 57.25 -24.97 5.33
N LYS A 216 58.22 -24.75 4.42
CA LYS A 216 59.64 -25.18 4.42
C LYS A 216 60.04 -26.42 5.25
N GLY A 217 60.59 -27.43 4.57
CA GLY A 217 61.46 -28.49 5.12
C GLY A 217 62.00 -29.41 4.01
N GLU A 218 63.32 -29.57 3.94
CA GLU A 218 64.06 -30.40 2.98
C GLU A 218 63.93 -31.91 3.26
N GLU A 219 64.23 -32.69 2.21
CA GLU A 219 64.65 -34.11 2.18
C GLU A 219 63.77 -35.21 2.82
N GLY A 220 63.32 -36.16 1.99
CA GLY A 220 62.86 -37.47 2.49
C GLY A 220 61.94 -38.29 1.58
N ARG A 221 62.52 -38.98 0.58
CA ARG A 221 62.22 -40.37 0.17
C ARG A 221 60.77 -40.95 0.34
N SER A 222 60.20 -41.38 -0.80
CA SER A 222 59.34 -42.58 -1.03
C SER A 222 57.87 -42.39 -1.42
N GLU A 223 57.43 -43.24 -2.35
CA GLU A 223 56.17 -43.29 -3.12
C GLU A 223 54.84 -43.13 -2.34
N SER A 224 53.84 -42.56 -3.02
CA SER A 224 52.50 -43.19 -3.13
C SER A 224 51.71 -42.61 -4.31
N LYS A 225 51.41 -43.50 -5.26
CA LYS A 225 50.55 -43.29 -6.43
C LYS A 225 49.11 -43.11 -5.98
N TYR A 226 48.47 -42.01 -6.35
CA TYR A 226 47.01 -41.89 -6.33
C TYR A 226 46.48 -42.66 -7.54
N LEU A 227 45.99 -43.89 -7.29
CA LEU A 227 45.26 -44.70 -8.23
C LEU A 227 43.90 -44.04 -8.51
N LEU A 228 43.79 -43.34 -9.63
CA LEU A 228 42.50 -43.17 -10.30
C LEU A 228 41.98 -44.57 -10.62
N ASN A 229 40.83 -44.94 -10.07
CA ASN A 229 40.14 -46.20 -10.40
C ASN A 229 40.08 -46.32 -11.94
N LYS A 230 40.70 -47.36 -12.49
CA LYS A 230 40.62 -47.63 -13.93
C LYS A 230 39.26 -48.24 -14.20
N ASP A 231 38.36 -47.44 -14.75
CA ASP A 231 37.01 -47.88 -15.16
C ASP A 231 37.07 -48.86 -16.34
N GLU A 232 35.88 -49.20 -16.86
CA GLU A 232 35.65 -50.09 -17.99
C GLU A 232 36.49 -49.73 -19.22
N CYS A 233 37.18 -50.72 -19.80
CA CYS A 233 37.97 -50.52 -21.00
C CYS A 233 37.08 -50.18 -22.20
N ALA A 234 37.24 -48.99 -22.78
CA ALA A 234 36.50 -48.53 -23.97
C ALA A 234 36.77 -49.32 -25.28
N PHE A 235 37.42 -50.48 -25.23
CA PHE A 235 37.61 -51.37 -26.38
C PHE A 235 37.08 -52.78 -26.13
N CYS A 236 37.40 -53.40 -24.98
CA CYS A 236 36.93 -54.75 -24.65
C CYS A 236 35.83 -54.80 -23.59
N HIS A 237 35.45 -53.66 -23.03
CA HIS A 237 34.41 -53.52 -22.00
C HIS A 237 34.70 -54.27 -20.68
N GLU A 238 35.96 -54.66 -20.45
CA GLU A 238 36.40 -55.28 -19.19
C GLU A 238 36.91 -54.21 -18.21
N MET A 239 36.54 -54.33 -16.93
CA MET A 239 36.92 -53.38 -15.87
C MET A 239 38.40 -53.48 -15.50
N GLY A 240 38.99 -52.38 -15.00
CA GLY A 240 40.31 -52.38 -14.39
C GLY A 240 41.47 -51.96 -15.30
N HIS A 241 41.21 -51.60 -16.56
CA HIS A 241 42.23 -51.02 -17.46
C HIS A 241 41.64 -50.02 -18.47
N TRP A 242 42.44 -49.03 -18.87
CA TRP A 242 42.06 -48.10 -19.94
C TRP A 242 42.32 -48.72 -21.30
N LYS A 243 41.65 -48.23 -22.35
CA LYS A 243 41.85 -48.65 -23.76
C LYS A 243 43.32 -48.68 -24.18
N LYS A 244 44.15 -47.78 -23.66
CA LYS A 244 45.59 -47.66 -23.94
C LYS A 244 46.41 -48.85 -23.45
N ASP A 245 45.93 -49.53 -22.40
CA ASP A 245 46.58 -50.66 -21.72
C ASP A 245 45.93 -52.01 -22.10
N CYS A 246 45.01 -52.04 -23.07
CA CYS A 246 44.26 -53.24 -23.42
C CYS A 246 45.11 -54.25 -24.20
N SER A 247 45.26 -55.46 -23.64
CA SER A 247 46.00 -56.57 -24.27
C SER A 247 45.37 -57.04 -25.59
N LYS A 248 44.05 -56.88 -25.75
CA LYS A 248 43.31 -57.18 -26.98
C LYS A 248 43.46 -56.09 -28.06
N PHE A 249 43.90 -54.89 -27.68
CA PHE A 249 44.09 -53.76 -28.61
C PHE A 249 45.49 -53.78 -29.27
N LYS A 250 46.48 -54.41 -28.63
CA LYS A 250 47.82 -54.61 -29.20
C LYS A 250 47.93 -55.99 -29.88
N LYS A 251 47.21 -56.17 -30.98
CA LYS A 251 47.49 -57.18 -32.01
C LYS A 251 47.19 -56.62 -33.38
#